data_AF-A0A949F879-F1
#
_entry.id   AF-A0A949F879-F1
#
_cell.length_a   1.000
_cell.length_b   1.000
_cell.length_c   1.000
_cell.angle_alpha   90.00
_cell.angle_beta   90.00
_cell.angle_gamma   90.00
#
_symmetry.space_group_name_H-M   'P 1'
#
loop_
_entity.id
_entity.type
_entity.pdbx_description
1 polymer ?
#
loop_
_entity_poly.entity_id
_entity_poly.type
_entity_poly.pdbx_seq_one_letter_code
_entity_poly.pdbx_strand_id
1 'polypeptide(L)'
;MRKIAAIVIMMALLAAYSPVLAAEGGEKGASATAYEHASDEAIFHRVGDWFATIGKPEEEKNAMIAERKAKRAAVRARKELQKKDKELAKERVKVQKATQKETREMKGQIKGMKRSVGKQPKKGR
;
A
#
# COMPACT_ATOMS: atom_id res chain seq x y z
N MET A 1 28.39 30.45 37.44
CA MET A 1 27.00 30.64 36.96
C MET A 1 26.87 30.60 35.44
N ARG A 2 27.60 31.41 34.66
CA ARG A 2 27.51 31.42 33.17
C ARG A 2 27.81 30.07 32.50
N LYS A 3 28.78 29.32 33.01
CA LYS A 3 29.14 27.98 32.49
C LYS A 3 28.06 26.92 32.76
N ILE A 4 27.34 27.04 33.88
CA ILE A 4 26.25 26.13 34.25
C ILE A 4 25.05 26.37 33.34
N ALA A 5 24.72 27.64 33.06
CA ALA A 5 23.65 28.00 32.12
C ALA A 5 23.91 27.44 30.69
N ALA A 6 25.15 27.49 30.21
CA ALA A 6 25.50 26.95 28.88
C ALA A 6 25.32 25.43 28.79
N ILE A 7 25.66 24.69 29.84
CA ILE A 7 25.49 23.23 29.89
C ILE A 7 24.01 22.84 29.90
N VAL A 8 23.18 23.59 30.65
CA VAL A 8 21.73 23.35 30.69
C VAL A 8 21.09 23.62 29.32
N ILE A 9 21.50 24.68 28.62
CA ILE A 9 21.02 24.99 27.27
C ILE A 9 21.46 23.91 26.26
N MET A 10 22.72 23.46 26.35
CA MET A 10 23.23 22.40 25.49
C MET A 10 22.50 21.06 25.73
N MET A 11 22.21 20.71 27.00
CA MET A 11 21.40 19.53 27.32
C MET A 11 19.96 19.66 26.84
N ALA A 12 19.35 20.85 26.93
CA ALA A 12 18.01 21.08 26.40
C ALA A 12 17.96 20.92 24.88
N LEU A 13 18.98 21.37 24.15
CA LEU A 13 19.11 21.19 22.71
C LEU A 13 19.32 19.73 22.32
N LEU A 14 20.11 18.98 23.09
CA LEU A 14 20.32 17.54 22.88
C LEU A 14 19.05 16.71 23.17
N ALA A 15 18.25 17.10 24.17
CA ALA A 15 16.98 16.43 24.47
C ALA A 15 15.90 16.70 23.40
N ALA A 16 15.91 17.88 22.78
CA ALA A 16 15.06 18.19 21.62
C ALA A 16 15.45 17.38 20.37
N TYR A 17 16.67 16.81 20.33
CA TYR A 17 17.15 15.92 19.28
C TYR A 17 16.76 14.46 19.56
N SER A 18 15.52 14.24 20.01
CA SER A 18 14.94 12.90 20.03
C SER A 18 14.90 12.41 18.57
N PRO A 19 15.58 11.31 18.20
CA PRO A 19 15.39 10.74 16.88
C PRO A 19 13.91 10.40 16.78
N VAL A 20 13.26 10.79 15.69
CA VAL A 20 11.93 10.30 15.34
C VAL A 20 12.01 8.78 15.35
N LEU A 21 11.58 8.23 16.49
CA LEU A 21 11.60 6.81 16.79
C LEU A 21 10.78 6.11 15.73
N ALA A 22 11.34 4.99 15.30
CA ALA A 22 10.78 4.07 14.35
C ALA A 22 9.27 3.91 14.54
N ALA A 23 8.52 4.14 13.47
CA ALA A 23 7.12 3.76 13.37
C ALA A 23 6.95 2.30 13.82
N GLU A 24 5.95 2.03 14.66
CA GLU A 24 5.64 0.69 15.16
C GLU A 24 5.55 -0.32 14.01
N GLY A 25 6.14 -1.49 14.25
CA GLY A 25 6.46 -2.51 13.26
C GLY A 25 5.26 -3.04 12.47
N GLY A 26 4.90 -2.35 11.39
CA GLY A 26 3.93 -2.81 10.41
C GLY A 26 3.31 -1.70 9.55
N GLU A 27 3.34 -0.45 10.02
CA GLU A 27 2.88 0.67 9.22
C GLU A 27 4.01 1.19 8.31
N LYS A 28 3.69 1.47 7.05
CA LYS A 28 4.62 2.18 6.17
C LYS A 28 4.99 3.49 6.87
N GLY A 29 6.24 3.60 7.34
CA GLY A 29 6.70 4.81 8.03
C GLY A 29 6.40 6.05 7.21
N ALA A 30 6.19 7.20 7.88
CA ALA A 30 5.80 8.46 7.23
C ALA A 30 6.66 8.82 6.00
N SER A 31 7.93 8.40 5.99
CA SER A 31 8.84 8.51 4.85
C SER A 31 8.37 7.73 3.62
N ALA A 32 7.91 6.49 3.76
CA ALA A 32 7.46 5.65 2.65
C ALA A 32 6.19 6.21 2.00
N THR A 33 5.28 6.78 2.79
CA THR A 33 4.07 7.45 2.28
C THR A 33 4.43 8.75 1.57
N ALA A 34 5.40 9.51 2.08
CA ALA A 34 5.93 10.69 1.41
C ALA A 34 6.55 10.35 0.05
N TYR A 35 7.27 9.23 -0.09
CA TYR A 35 7.79 8.77 -1.38
C TYR A 35 6.70 8.34 -2.37
N GLU A 36 5.56 7.81 -1.89
CA GLU A 36 4.47 7.37 -2.77
C GLU A 36 3.65 8.52 -3.35
N HIS A 37 3.58 9.66 -2.64
CA HIS A 37 2.89 10.87 -3.09
C HIS A 37 3.83 12.00 -3.54
N ALA A 38 5.14 11.80 -3.43
CA ALA A 38 6.16 12.74 -3.89
C ALA A 38 6.07 12.95 -5.41
N SER A 39 5.95 14.20 -5.82
CA SER A 39 6.09 14.62 -7.21
C SER A 39 7.47 14.20 -7.76
N ASP A 40 7.60 14.08 -9.08
CA ASP A 40 8.91 13.76 -9.69
C ASP A 40 10.01 14.77 -9.37
N GLU A 41 9.63 15.95 -8.90
CA GLU A 41 10.51 17.02 -8.45
C GLU A 41 10.78 17.04 -6.94
N ALA A 42 10.29 16.05 -6.19
CA ALA A 42 10.56 15.98 -4.76
C ALA A 42 12.07 16.04 -4.48
N ILE A 43 12.42 16.71 -3.38
CA ILE A 43 13.81 17.02 -3.00
C ILE A 43 14.68 15.75 -3.02
N PHE A 44 14.16 14.62 -2.54
CA PHE A 44 14.87 13.34 -2.53
C PHE A 44 15.26 12.84 -3.93
N HIS A 45 14.40 13.03 -4.93
CA HIS A 45 14.72 12.68 -6.31
C HIS A 45 15.81 13.59 -6.89
N ARG A 46 15.72 14.91 -6.63
CA ARG A 46 16.72 15.88 -7.09
C ARG A 46 18.10 15.60 -6.49
N VAL A 47 18.16 15.25 -5.21
CA VAL A 47 19.44 14.89 -4.55
C VAL A 47 20.01 13.60 -5.15
N GLY A 48 19.19 12.56 -5.34
CA GLY A 48 19.64 11.32 -5.97
C GLY A 48 20.11 11.49 -7.42
N ASP A 49 19.46 12.36 -8.18
CA ASP A 49 19.83 12.72 -9.55
C ASP A 49 21.11 13.56 -9.58
N TRP A 50 21.31 14.47 -8.63
CA TRP A 50 22.58 15.20 -8.47
C TRP A 50 23.74 14.23 -8.21
N PHE A 51 23.62 13.33 -7.23
CA PHE A 51 24.67 12.34 -6.95
C PHE A 51 25.02 11.46 -8.15
N ALA A 52 24.05 11.12 -8.99
CA ALA A 52 24.30 10.31 -10.18
C ALA A 52 24.93 11.08 -11.35
N THR A 53 24.85 12.41 -11.31
CA THR A 53 25.32 13.29 -12.39
C THR A 53 26.63 14.02 -12.03
N ILE A 54 27.12 13.91 -10.80
CA ILE A 54 28.42 14.46 -10.38
C ILE A 54 29.54 13.91 -11.28
N GLY A 55 30.35 14.80 -11.86
CA GLY A 55 31.51 14.46 -12.67
C GLY A 55 31.21 14.03 -14.12
N LYS A 56 29.94 14.06 -14.56
CA LYS A 56 29.54 13.68 -15.92
C LYS A 56 29.42 14.88 -16.88
N PRO A 57 29.65 14.71 -18.20
CA PRO A 57 29.37 15.74 -19.20
C PRO A 57 27.84 15.96 -19.33
N GLU A 58 27.42 17.16 -19.72
CA GLU A 58 25.99 17.57 -19.69
C GLU A 58 25.07 16.66 -20.52
N GLU A 59 25.56 16.15 -21.66
CA GLU A 59 24.81 15.22 -22.50
C GLU A 59 24.47 13.92 -21.75
N GLU A 60 25.47 13.32 -21.08
CA GLU A 60 25.26 12.13 -20.25
C GLU A 60 24.36 12.43 -19.05
N LYS A 61 24.48 13.61 -18.44
CA LYS A 61 23.61 14.00 -17.32
C LYS A 61 22.15 14.04 -17.75
N ASN A 62 21.85 14.68 -18.88
CA ASN A 62 20.49 14.80 -19.38
C ASN A 62 19.91 13.44 -19.76
N ALA A 63 20.71 12.57 -20.38
CA ALA A 63 20.31 11.20 -20.70
C ALA A 63 19.97 10.40 -19.43
N MET A 64 20.82 10.46 -18.40
CA MET A 64 20.58 9.76 -17.12
C MET A 64 19.34 10.28 -16.39
N ILE A 65 19.12 11.61 -16.38
CA ILE A 65 17.93 12.20 -15.76
C ILE A 65 16.67 11.74 -16.50
N ALA A 66 16.68 11.75 -17.83
CA ALA A 66 15.56 11.29 -18.65
C ALA A 66 15.25 9.80 -18.42
N GLU A 67 16.26 8.95 -18.42
CA GLU A 67 16.12 7.51 -18.16
C GLU A 67 15.52 7.26 -16.76
N ARG A 68 16.03 7.96 -15.74
CA ARG A 68 15.53 7.83 -14.37
C ARG A 68 14.10 8.32 -14.20
N LYS A 69 13.70 9.37 -14.91
CA LYS A 69 12.30 9.83 -14.95
C LYS A 69 11.40 8.78 -15.61
N ALA A 70 11.81 8.24 -16.75
CA ALA A 70 11.06 7.18 -17.44
C ALA A 70 10.90 5.93 -16.57
N LYS A 71 11.96 5.51 -15.87
CA LYS A 71 11.93 4.37 -14.95
C LYS A 71 10.96 4.61 -13.79
N ARG A 72 10.97 5.81 -13.20
CA ARG A 72 10.01 6.19 -12.14
C ARG A 72 8.57 6.16 -12.64
N ALA A 73 8.29 6.72 -13.82
CA ALA A 73 6.98 6.68 -14.44
C ALA A 73 6.48 5.24 -14.67
N ALA A 74 7.35 4.37 -15.20
CA ALA A 74 7.03 2.95 -15.41
C ALA A 74 6.72 2.21 -14.09
N VAL A 75 7.47 2.50 -13.02
CA VAL A 75 7.21 1.92 -11.70
C VAL A 75 5.86 2.39 -11.14
N ARG A 76 5.50 3.67 -11.31
CA ARG A 76 4.17 4.16 -10.90
C ARG A 76 3.05 3.49 -11.67
N ALA A 77 3.16 3.44 -13.00
CA ALA A 77 2.19 2.76 -13.86
C ALA A 77 1.99 1.30 -13.44
N ARG A 78 3.09 0.56 -13.19
CA ARG A 78 3.02 -0.82 -12.71
C ARG A 78 2.34 -0.94 -11.34
N LYS A 79 2.64 -0.03 -10.41
CA LYS A 79 2.00 -0.01 -9.08
C LYS A 79 0.50 0.27 -9.18
N GLU A 80 0.08 1.17 -10.06
CA GLU A 80 -1.34 1.47 -10.30
C GLU A 80 -2.08 0.27 -10.89
N LEU A 81 -1.49 -0.40 -11.89
CA LEU A 81 -2.03 -1.65 -12.43
C LEU A 81 -2.15 -2.71 -11.33
N GLN A 82 -1.12 -2.89 -10.51
CA GLN A 82 -1.16 -3.84 -9.41
C GLN A 82 -2.22 -3.50 -8.35
N LYS A 83 -2.47 -2.21 -8.07
CA LYS A 83 -3.54 -1.77 -7.17
C LYS A 83 -4.91 -2.13 -7.76
N LYS A 84 -5.14 -1.85 -9.05
CA LYS A 84 -6.36 -2.22 -9.76
C LYS A 84 -6.58 -3.73 -9.80
N ASP A 85 -5.54 -4.51 -10.08
CA ASP A 85 -5.62 -5.98 -10.07
C ASP A 85 -5.98 -6.53 -8.68
N LYS A 86 -5.42 -5.95 -7.63
CA LYS A 86 -5.76 -6.32 -6.25
C LYS A 86 -7.20 -5.95 -5.89
N GLU A 87 -7.71 -4.82 -6.36
CA GLU A 87 -9.10 -4.40 -6.17
C GLU A 87 -10.06 -5.34 -6.92
N LEU A 88 -9.77 -5.64 -8.19
CA LEU A 88 -10.52 -6.60 -8.99
C LEU A 88 -10.50 -8.00 -8.37
N ALA A 89 -9.36 -8.45 -7.84
CA ALA A 89 -9.27 -9.74 -7.16
C ALA A 89 -10.13 -9.78 -5.90
N LYS A 90 -10.11 -8.71 -5.08
CA LYS A 90 -10.98 -8.59 -3.89
C LYS A 90 -12.45 -8.60 -4.27
N GLU A 91 -12.82 -7.91 -5.35
CA GLU A 91 -14.19 -7.87 -5.86
C GLU A 91 -14.64 -9.24 -6.37
N ARG A 92 -13.82 -9.94 -7.16
CA ARG A 92 -14.08 -11.31 -7.60
C ARG A 92 -14.28 -12.27 -6.42
N VAL A 93 -13.45 -12.15 -5.38
CA VAL A 93 -13.61 -12.97 -4.16
C VAL A 93 -14.92 -12.66 -3.44
N LYS A 94 -15.33 -11.39 -3.36
CA LYS A 94 -16.63 -11.01 -2.77
C LYS A 94 -17.80 -11.58 -3.59
N VAL A 95 -17.76 -11.47 -4.91
CA VAL A 95 -18.78 -12.02 -5.82
C VAL A 95 -18.85 -13.55 -5.72
N GLN A 96 -17.71 -14.23 -5.67
CA GLN A 96 -17.68 -15.69 -5.48
C GLN A 96 -18.26 -16.11 -4.12
N LYS A 97 -17.95 -15.37 -3.05
CA LYS A 97 -18.54 -15.66 -1.73
C LYS A 97 -20.06 -15.44 -1.72
N ALA A 98 -20.55 -14.39 -2.38
CA ALA A 98 -21.98 -14.12 -2.51
C ALA A 98 -22.70 -15.23 -3.29
N THR A 99 -22.19 -15.59 -4.47
CA THR A 99 -22.74 -16.68 -5.30
C THR A 99 -22.66 -18.05 -4.60
N GLN A 100 -21.60 -18.33 -3.84
CA GLN A 100 -21.50 -19.56 -3.04
C GLN A 100 -22.53 -19.59 -1.91
N LYS A 101 -22.86 -18.44 -1.31
CA LYS A 101 -23.90 -18.34 -0.28
C LYS A 101 -25.29 -18.58 -0.88
N GLU A 102 -25.62 -17.92 -1.98
CA GLU A 102 -26.90 -18.10 -2.69
C GLU A 102 -27.10 -19.54 -3.17
N THR A 103 -26.05 -20.16 -3.72
CA THR A 103 -26.11 -21.57 -4.14
C THR A 103 -26.29 -22.54 -2.97
N ARG A 104 -25.74 -22.23 -1.78
CA ARG A 104 -26.00 -23.01 -0.56
C ARG A 104 -27.44 -22.84 -0.07
N GLU A 105 -27.98 -21.63 -0.12
CA GLU A 105 -29.37 -21.33 0.27
C GLU A 105 -30.37 -22.02 -0.67
N MET A 106 -30.17 -21.93 -1.99
CA MET A 106 -30.98 -22.66 -2.97
C MET A 106 -30.93 -24.17 -2.76
N LYS A 107 -29.75 -24.76 -2.53
CA LYS A 107 -29.63 -26.19 -2.21
C LYS A 107 -30.38 -26.56 -0.92
N GLY A 108 -30.35 -25.69 0.08
CA GLY A 108 -31.12 -25.83 1.32
C GLY A 108 -32.63 -25.88 1.07
N GLN A 109 -33.15 -24.92 0.29
CA GLN A 109 -34.57 -24.86 -0.09
C GLN A 109 -35.01 -26.08 -0.88
N ILE A 110 -34.23 -26.52 -1.88
CA ILE A 110 -34.51 -27.72 -2.68
C ILE A 110 -34.58 -28.98 -1.79
N LYS A 111 -33.64 -29.11 -0.84
CA LYS A 111 -33.64 -30.23 0.12
C LYS A 111 -34.87 -30.18 1.05
N GLY A 112 -35.30 -28.98 1.44
CA GLY A 112 -36.54 -28.76 2.19
C GLY A 112 -37.79 -29.19 1.41
N MET A 113 -37.93 -28.76 0.15
CA MET A 113 -39.04 -29.15 -0.72
C MET A 113 -39.09 -30.66 -0.98
N LYS A 114 -37.94 -31.32 -1.21
CA LYS A 114 -37.93 -32.79 -1.38
C LYS A 114 -38.43 -33.53 -0.14
N ARG A 115 -38.18 -33.02 1.07
CA ARG A 115 -38.65 -33.62 2.32
C ARG A 115 -40.15 -33.44 2.53
N SER A 116 -40.75 -32.33 2.09
CA SER A 116 -42.19 -32.11 2.20
C SER A 116 -42.99 -32.93 1.17
N VAL A 117 -42.48 -33.11 -0.04
CA VAL A 117 -43.15 -33.90 -1.10
C VAL A 117 -43.12 -35.41 -0.83
N GLY A 118 -42.08 -35.92 -0.16
CA GLY A 118 -41.97 -37.36 0.18
C GLY A 118 -42.87 -37.85 1.31
N LYS A 119 -43.53 -36.94 2.06
CA LYS A 119 -44.54 -37.28 3.08
C LYS A 119 -45.94 -37.25 2.47
N GLN A 120 -46.20 -38.05 1.44
CA GLN A 120 -47.60 -38.38 1.15
C GLN A 120 -48.07 -39.46 2.14
N PRO A 121 -49.17 -39.23 2.88
CA PRO A 121 -49.69 -40.23 3.80
C PRO A 121 -50.11 -41.45 2.97
N LYS A 122 -49.54 -42.61 3.29
CA LYS A 122 -50.05 -43.89 2.79
C LYS A 122 -51.52 -43.97 3.20
N LYS A 123 -52.43 -43.77 2.24
CA LYS A 123 -53.86 -44.01 2.45
C LYS A 123 -54.00 -45.49 2.82
N GLY A 124 -54.30 -45.75 4.09
CA GLY A 124 -54.65 -47.06 4.59
C GLY A 124 -55.87 -47.57 3.84
N ARG A 125 -55.72 -48.77 3.28
CA ARG A 125 -56.81 -49.64 2.83
C ARG A 125 -57.43 -50.31 4.04
#